data_AF-A0A5C3KER3-F1
#
_entry.id   AF-A0A5C3KER3-F1
#
_cell.length_a   1.000
_cell.length_b   1.000
_cell.length_c   1.000
_cell.angle_alpha   90.00
_cell.angle_beta   90.00
_cell.angle_gamma   90.00
#
_symmetry.space_group_name_H-M   'P 1'
#
loop_
_entity.id
_entity.type
_entity.pdbx_description
1 polymer ?
#
loop_
_entity_poly.entity_id
_entity_poly.type
_entity_poly.pdbx_seq_one_letter_code
_entity_poly.pdbx_strand_id
1 'polypeptide(L)' 'AQSCTIFSSFDLPLVQFQHPKDVLWHMTQHLKFWTKPMWIIPIHCQIPDWHWTVSTVNVHRWEIIIFKS' A
#
# COMPACT_ATOMS: atom_id res chain seq x y z
N ALA A 1 20.72 -3.50 0.71
CA ALA A 1 19.65 -2.54 1.06
C ALA A 1 18.30 -3.14 0.67
N GLN A 2 17.25 -3.03 1.51
CA GLN A 2 15.90 -3.49 1.14
C GLN A 2 15.41 -2.73 -0.10
N SER A 3 15.03 -3.46 -1.15
CA SER A 3 14.55 -2.95 -2.45
C SER A 3 13.04 -2.74 -2.51
N CYS A 4 12.30 -3.19 -1.50
CA CYS A 4 10.86 -3.02 -1.41
C CYS A 4 10.44 -2.56 -0.01
N THR A 5 9.18 -2.12 0.08
CA THR A 5 8.47 -1.94 1.35
C THR A 5 7.11 -2.62 1.29
N ILE A 6 6.57 -2.98 2.44
CA ILE A 6 5.25 -3.57 2.60
C ILE A 6 4.44 -2.63 3.49
N PHE A 7 3.29 -2.19 3.00
CA PHE A 7 2.33 -1.41 3.77
C PHE A 7 1.50 -2.32 4.68
N SER A 8 0.94 -1.74 5.73
CA SER A 8 -0.09 -2.39 6.53
C SER A 8 -1.38 -2.51 5.71
N SER A 9 -2.15 -3.58 5.94
CA SER A 9 -3.49 -3.72 5.37
C SER A 9 -4.47 -2.62 5.81
N PHE A 10 -4.14 -1.91 6.88
CA PHE A 10 -4.91 -0.78 7.41
C PHE A 10 -4.58 0.56 6.74
N ASP A 11 -3.43 0.66 6.06
CA ASP A 11 -2.99 1.93 5.47
C ASP A 11 -3.89 2.38 4.32
N LEU A 12 -4.32 1.44 3.46
CA LEU A 12 -5.22 1.74 2.35
C LEU A 12 -6.62 2.20 2.83
N PRO A 13 -7.28 1.54 3.80
CA PRO A 13 -8.48 2.07 4.42
C PRO A 13 -8.35 3.51 4.94
N LEU A 14 -7.23 3.87 5.59
CA LEU A 14 -7.02 5.23 6.08
C LEU A 14 -7.04 6.26 4.94
N VAL A 15 -6.50 5.91 3.77
CA VAL A 15 -6.59 6.76 2.57
C VAL A 15 -8.03 6.85 2.06
N GLN A 16 -8.77 5.73 2.05
CA GLN A 16 -10.16 5.68 1.59
C GLN A 16 -11.09 6.54 2.46
N PHE A 17 -10.86 6.57 3.77
CA PHE A 17 -11.60 7.43 4.70
C PHE A 17 -11.13 8.89 4.71
N GLN A 18 -10.31 9.29 3.74
CA GLN A 18 -9.85 10.69 3.54
C GLN A 18 -9.20 11.29 4.80
N HIS A 19 -8.46 10.48 5.56
CA HIS A 19 -7.68 11.02 6.67
C HIS A 19 -6.71 12.11 6.20
N PRO A 20 -6.40 13.11 7.05
CA PRO A 20 -5.46 14.15 6.72
C PRO A 20 -4.10 13.59 6.26
N LYS A 21 -3.46 14.24 5.29
CA LYS A 21 -2.20 13.77 4.67
C LYS A 21 -1.07 13.63 5.69
N ASP A 22 -1.04 14.50 6.70
CA ASP A 22 -0.10 14.46 7.82
C ASP A 22 -0.28 13.21 8.68
N VAL A 23 -1.52 12.76 8.91
CA VAL A 23 -1.81 11.50 9.61
C VAL A 23 -1.31 10.32 8.77
N LEU A 24 -1.63 10.29 7.47
CA LEU A 24 -1.15 9.24 6.56
C LEU A 24 0.38 9.19 6.52
N TRP A 25 1.03 10.36 6.45
CA TRP A 25 2.49 10.46 6.48
C TRP A 25 3.06 9.97 7.80
N HIS A 26 2.48 10.36 8.93
CA HIS A 26 2.95 9.93 10.25
C HIS A 26 2.91 8.41 10.41
N MET A 27 1.86 7.77 9.90
CA MET A 27 1.70 6.31 9.97
C MET A 27 2.67 5.58 9.05
N THR A 28 2.99 6.14 7.88
CA THR A 28 3.75 5.44 6.83
C THR A 28 5.24 5.85 6.74
N GLN A 29 5.66 6.94 7.41
CA GLN A 29 7.03 7.47 7.28
C GLN A 29 8.13 6.49 7.69
N HIS A 30 7.84 5.61 8.65
CA HIS A 30 8.79 4.61 9.13
C HIS A 30 9.17 3.59 8.03
N LEU A 31 8.29 3.38 7.05
CA LEU A 31 8.52 2.50 5.89
C LEU A 31 9.54 3.09 4.92
N LYS A 32 9.78 4.41 4.97
CA LYS A 32 10.60 5.16 4.01
C LYS A 32 10.25 4.80 2.56
N PHE A 33 8.97 4.60 2.28
CA PHE A 33 8.48 4.01 1.03
C PHE A 33 8.91 4.82 -0.20
N TRP A 34 9.03 6.15 -0.08
CA TRP A 34 9.55 7.04 -1.12
C TRP A 34 11.00 6.75 -1.54
N THR A 35 11.78 6.05 -0.72
CA THR A 35 13.15 5.61 -1.05
C THR A 35 13.20 4.23 -1.71
N LYS A 36 12.05 3.54 -1.79
CA LYS A 36 11.96 2.16 -2.29
C LYS A 36 11.35 2.16 -3.68
N PRO A 37 11.96 1.46 -4.64
CA PRO A 37 11.44 1.39 -6.01
C PRO A 37 10.18 0.53 -6.14
N MET A 38 9.94 -0.36 -5.18
CA MET A 38 8.81 -1.28 -5.17
C MET A 38 8.02 -1.18 -3.86
N TRP A 39 6.71 -1.01 -3.97
CA TRP A 39 5.78 -1.01 -2.85
C TRP A 39 4.85 -2.21 -2.96
N ILE A 40 4.59 -2.87 -1.85
CA ILE A 40 3.62 -3.96 -1.73
C ILE A 40 2.51 -3.46 -0.82
N ILE A 41 1.28 -3.48 -1.31
CA ILE A 41 0.10 -2.98 -0.62
C ILE A 41 -0.87 -4.15 -0.46
N PRO A 42 -0.94 -4.76 0.74
CA PRO A 42 -1.99 -5.71 1.06
C PRO A 42 -3.36 -5.01 1.05
N ILE A 43 -4.34 -5.63 0.40
CA ILE A 43 -5.70 -5.11 0.27
C ILE A 43 -6.64 -6.15 0.86
N HIS A 44 -7.28 -5.80 1.98
CA HIS A 44 -8.32 -6.61 2.57
C HIS A 44 -9.67 -6.13 2.03
N CYS A 45 -10.23 -6.87 1.06
CA CYS A 45 -11.54 -6.60 0.49
C CYS A 45 -12.60 -7.26 1.37
N GLN A 46 -13.54 -6.47 1.91
CA GLN A 46 -14.62 -6.99 2.78
C GLN A 46 -15.95 -7.18 2.05
N ILE A 47 -16.08 -6.76 0.78
CA ILE A 47 -17.33 -6.77 0.00
C ILE A 47 -17.00 -7.19 -1.44
N PRO A 48 -17.75 -8.13 -2.07
CA PRO A 48 -18.83 -8.97 -1.52
C PRO A 48 -18.33 -10.12 -0.63
N ASP A 49 -17.09 -10.57 -0.83
CA ASP A 49 -16.47 -11.67 -0.10
C ASP A 49 -15.20 -11.20 0.59
N TRP A 50 -14.95 -11.70 1.80
CA TRP A 50 -13.72 -11.46 2.56
C TRP A 50 -12.55 -12.16 1.88
N HIS A 51 -11.82 -11.43 1.05
CA HIS A 51 -10.66 -11.95 0.34
C HIS A 51 -9.48 -10.99 0.41
N TRP A 52 -8.29 -11.58 0.38
CA TRP A 52 -7.04 -10.85 0.31
C TRP A 52 -6.63 -10.67 -1.14
N THR A 53 -6.37 -9.43 -1.51
CA THR A 53 -5.73 -9.04 -2.76
C THR A 53 -4.39 -8.40 -2.39
N VAL A 54 -3.42 -8.43 -3.29
CA VAL A 54 -2.19 -7.66 -3.13
C VAL A 54 -1.97 -6.79 -4.36
N SER A 55 -1.62 -5.53 -4.14
CA SER A 55 -1.15 -4.65 -5.19
C SER A 55 0.34 -4.43 -5.05
N THR A 56 1.03 -4.29 -6.17
CA THR A 56 2.41 -3.80 -6.21
C THR A 56 2.46 -2.49 -6.97
N VAL A 57 3.32 -1.58 -6.54
CA VAL A 57 3.63 -0.34 -7.25
C VAL A 57 5.12 -0.37 -7.60
N ASN A 58 5.43 -0.28 -8.88
CA ASN A 58 6.79 -0.08 -9.37
C ASN A 58 6.96 1.39 -9.76
N VAL A 59 7.70 2.14 -8.94
CA VAL A 59 7.86 3.59 -9.11
C VAL A 59 8.66 3.92 -10.38
N HIS A 60 9.62 3.08 -10.75
CA HIS A 60 10.44 3.31 -11.95
C HIS A 60 9.66 3.06 -13.24
N ARG A 61 8.76 2.08 -13.22
CA ARG A 61 7.94 1.70 -14.38
C ARG A 61 6.60 2.42 -14.44
N TRP A 62 6.27 3.23 -13.42
CA TRP A 62 4.96 3.87 -13.27
C TRP A 62 3.80 2.87 -13.37
N GLU A 63 4.02 1.69 -12.80
CA GLU A 63 3.16 0.53 -12.99
C GLU A 63 2.53 0.12 -11.65
N ILE A 64 1.23 -0.15 -11.69
CA ILE A 64 0.49 -0.74 -10.57
C ILE A 64 -0.09 -2.07 -11.05
N ILE A 65 0.29 -3.16 -10.39
CA ILE A 65 -0.20 -4.50 -10.70
C ILE A 65 -1.01 -5.00 -9.52
N ILE A 66 -2.23 -5.46 -9.78
CA ILE A 66 -3.11 -6.07 -8.78
C ILE A 66 -3.15 -7.58 -9.01
N PHE A 67 -2.79 -8.34 -7.98
CA PHE A 67 -2.88 -9.79 -7.96
C PHE A 67 -4.09 -10.20 -7.14
N LYS A 68 -5.06 -10.82 -7.80
CA LYS A 68 -6.26 -11.38 -7.19
C LYS A 68 -6.18 -12.90 -7.24
N SER A 69 -6.63 -13.56 -6.19
CA SER A 69 -6.85 -15.02 -6.13
C SER A 69 -8.09 -15.42 -6.94
#